data_AF-A0A537Q3N5-F1
#
_entry.id   AF-A0A537Q3N5-F1
#
_cell.length_a   1.000
_cell.length_b   1.000
_cell.length_c   1.000
_cell.angle_alpha   90.00
_cell.angle_beta   90.00
_cell.angle_gamma   90.00
#
_symmetry.space_group_name_H-M   'P 1'
#
loop_
_entity.id
_entity.type
_entity.pdbx_description
1 polymer ?
#
loop_
_entity_poly.entity_id
_entity_poly.type
_entity_poly.pdbx_seq_one_letter_code
_entity_poly.pdbx_strand_id
1 'polypeptide(L)'
;MYPGAIEAFDRAITADPGFALARAARAHALLERGDAAAARASMAAANSLAADLSAREASHVAFFDLLVAGEAEAALSALHTHLNAWPRDAVALATTAFTNGLIGSSGRAGQKRRLLELLDGLAPSYGDDWWFAAHHGMALSENGQRDAARPKIDRSLAQNP
;
A
#
# COMPACT_ATOMS: atom_id res chain seq x y z
N MET A 1 5.28 1.86 -10.30
CA MET A 1 4.08 1.16 -10.83
C MET A 1 4.42 -0.32 -11.03
N TYR A 2 3.59 -1.22 -10.51
CA TYR A 2 3.78 -2.68 -10.68
C TYR A 2 3.25 -3.12 -12.06
N PRO A 3 4.10 -3.64 -12.96
CA PRO A 3 3.65 -4.15 -14.26
C PRO A 3 2.64 -5.28 -14.09
N GLY A 4 1.59 -5.31 -14.92
CA GLY A 4 0.58 -6.38 -14.88
C GLY A 4 -0.43 -6.29 -13.73
N ALA A 5 -0.36 -5.26 -12.87
CA ALA A 5 -1.22 -5.16 -11.70
C ALA A 5 -2.71 -5.04 -12.05
N ILE A 6 -3.06 -4.19 -13.02
CA ILE A 6 -4.45 -4.02 -13.46
C ILE A 6 -4.99 -5.32 -14.03
N GLU A 7 -4.21 -5.98 -14.87
CA GLU A 7 -4.56 -7.26 -15.50
C GLU A 7 -4.73 -8.36 -14.45
N ALA A 8 -3.93 -8.36 -13.38
CA ALA A 8 -4.08 -9.28 -12.26
C ALA A 8 -5.37 -9.02 -11.47
N PHE A 9 -5.70 -7.75 -11.19
CA PHE A 9 -6.96 -7.40 -10.54
C PHE A 9 -8.17 -7.70 -11.42
N ASP A 10 -8.09 -7.48 -12.73
CA ASP A 10 -9.14 -7.84 -13.68
C ASP A 10 -9.41 -9.35 -13.67
N ARG A 11 -8.36 -10.19 -13.64
CA ARG A 11 -8.53 -11.64 -13.46
C ARG A 11 -9.18 -11.99 -12.12
N ALA A 12 -8.78 -11.35 -11.03
CA ALA A 12 -9.38 -11.58 -9.72
C ALA A 12 -10.87 -11.21 -9.70
N ILE A 13 -11.24 -10.07 -10.27
CA ILE A 13 -12.63 -9.60 -10.40
C ILE A 13 -13.45 -10.51 -11.32
N THR A 14 -12.84 -11.05 -12.37
CA THR A 14 -13.51 -12.00 -13.27
C THR A 14 -13.79 -13.33 -12.55
N ALA A 15 -12.86 -13.79 -11.72
CA ALA A 15 -13.02 -15.02 -10.94
C ALA A 15 -14.00 -14.86 -9.77
N ASP A 16 -14.03 -13.69 -9.13
CA ASP A 16 -14.95 -13.32 -8.08
C ASP A 16 -15.46 -11.88 -8.28
N PRO A 17 -16.65 -11.71 -8.89
CA PRO A 17 -17.24 -10.39 -9.08
C PRO A 17 -17.51 -9.64 -7.77
N GLY A 18 -17.63 -10.35 -6.65
CA GLY A 18 -17.84 -9.81 -5.29
C GLY A 18 -16.55 -9.39 -4.60
N PHE A 19 -15.38 -9.55 -5.22
CA PHE A 19 -14.09 -9.27 -4.57
C PHE A 19 -13.81 -7.76 -4.46
N ALA A 20 -14.35 -7.12 -3.41
CA ALA A 20 -14.25 -5.68 -3.20
C ALA A 20 -12.81 -5.16 -3.11
N LEU A 21 -11.88 -5.93 -2.52
CA LEU A 21 -10.48 -5.51 -2.35
C LEU A 21 -9.75 -5.44 -3.68
N ALA A 22 -10.01 -6.38 -4.59
CA ALA A 22 -9.44 -6.33 -5.95
C ALA A 22 -9.93 -5.09 -6.70
N ARG A 23 -11.20 -4.70 -6.54
CA ARG A 23 -11.77 -3.48 -7.14
C ARG A 23 -11.16 -2.20 -6.56
N ALA A 24 -10.94 -2.15 -5.24
CA ALA A 24 -10.29 -1.04 -4.55
C ALA A 24 -8.82 -0.88 -4.97
N ALA A 25 -8.05 -1.96 -4.96
CA ALA A 25 -6.65 -1.95 -5.39
C ALA A 25 -6.49 -1.60 -6.87
N ARG A 26 -7.41 -2.08 -7.73
CA ARG A 26 -7.49 -1.67 -9.14
C ARG A 26 -7.76 -0.19 -9.30
N ALA A 27 -8.63 0.40 -8.47
CA ALA A 27 -8.91 1.83 -8.51
C ALA A 27 -7.63 2.66 -8.30
N HIS A 28 -6.79 2.27 -7.33
CA HIS A 28 -5.50 2.90 -7.12
C HIS A 28 -4.54 2.71 -8.31
N ALA A 29 -4.44 1.50 -8.85
CA ALA A 29 -3.58 1.25 -10.01
C ALA A 29 -3.98 2.07 -11.25
N LEU A 30 -5.27 2.33 -11.45
CA LEU A 30 -5.80 3.21 -12.50
C LEU A 30 -5.49 4.68 -12.23
N LEU A 31 -5.61 5.12 -10.97
CA LEU A 31 -5.27 6.47 -10.57
C LEU A 31 -3.79 6.78 -10.85
N GLU A 32 -2.90 5.84 -10.53
CA GLU A 32 -1.45 5.92 -10.84
C GLU A 32 -1.17 5.99 -12.35
N ARG A 33 -2.08 5.50 -13.20
CA ARG A 33 -2.01 5.64 -14.67
C ARG A 33 -2.63 6.93 -15.19
N GLY A 34 -3.21 7.75 -14.32
CA GLY A 34 -3.90 8.99 -14.68
C GLY A 34 -5.35 8.78 -15.15
N ASP A 35 -5.90 7.57 -15.07
CA ASP A 35 -7.30 7.30 -15.44
C ASP A 35 -8.24 7.47 -14.24
N ALA A 36 -8.44 8.73 -13.84
CA ALA A 36 -9.27 9.09 -12.70
C ALA A 36 -10.75 8.70 -12.88
N ALA A 37 -11.24 8.62 -14.12
CA ALA A 37 -12.62 8.22 -14.39
C ALA A 37 -12.82 6.71 -14.13
N ALA A 38 -11.94 5.87 -14.68
CA ALA A 38 -11.98 4.44 -14.43
C ALA A 38 -11.68 4.09 -12.97
N ALA A 39 -10.77 4.84 -12.31
CA ALA A 39 -10.49 4.68 -10.89
C ALA A 39 -11.76 4.89 -10.04
N ARG A 40 -12.48 6.00 -10.25
CA ARG A 40 -13.75 6.28 -9.54
C ARG A 40 -14.81 5.22 -9.81
N ALA A 41 -14.93 4.75 -11.05
CA ALA A 41 -15.89 3.68 -11.37
C ALA A 41 -15.54 2.35 -10.66
N SER A 42 -14.25 2.00 -10.61
CA SER A 42 -13.77 0.80 -9.90
C SER A 42 -14.02 0.91 -8.40
N MET A 43 -13.79 2.08 -7.81
CA MET A 43 -14.02 2.34 -6.39
C MET A 43 -15.51 2.30 -6.03
N ALA A 44 -16.38 2.92 -6.86
CA ALA A 44 -17.82 2.85 -6.68
C ALA A 44 -18.34 1.40 -6.68
N ALA A 45 -17.79 0.55 -7.55
CA ALA A 45 -18.12 -0.88 -7.57
C ALA A 45 -17.63 -1.64 -6.33
N ALA A 46 -16.49 -1.24 -5.74
CA ALA A 46 -16.05 -1.80 -4.46
C ALA A 46 -17.00 -1.39 -3.32
N ASN A 47 -17.40 -0.11 -3.27
CA ASN A 47 -18.30 0.42 -2.24
C ASN A 47 -19.71 -0.20 -2.32
N SER A 48 -20.19 -0.55 -3.52
CA SER A 48 -21.48 -1.27 -3.65
C SER A 48 -21.49 -2.67 -3.03
N LEU A 49 -20.31 -3.23 -2.72
CA LEU A 49 -20.13 -4.55 -2.12
C LEU A 49 -19.87 -4.46 -0.60
N ALA A 50 -20.01 -3.26 0.00
CA ALA A 50 -19.59 -3.00 1.38
C ALA A 50 -20.42 -3.72 2.46
N ALA A 51 -21.64 -4.17 2.16
CA ALA A 51 -22.59 -4.68 3.15
C ALA A 51 -22.09 -5.93 3.89
N ASP A 52 -21.31 -6.79 3.23
CA ASP A 52 -20.88 -8.09 3.74
C ASP A 52 -19.37 -8.14 4.07
N LEU A 53 -18.70 -6.98 4.09
CA LEU A 53 -17.27 -6.93 4.36
C LEU A 53 -16.96 -7.17 5.83
N SER A 54 -15.94 -7.98 6.10
CA SER A 54 -15.34 -8.04 7.43
C SER A 54 -14.74 -6.70 7.83
N ALA A 55 -14.48 -6.51 9.13
CA ALA A 55 -13.87 -5.27 9.63
C ALA A 55 -12.54 -4.92 8.92
N ARG A 56 -11.74 -5.94 8.58
CA ARG A 56 -10.49 -5.78 7.83
C ARG A 56 -10.75 -5.21 6.44
N GLU A 57 -11.67 -5.85 5.72
CA GLU A 57 -11.98 -5.53 4.33
C GLU A 57 -12.64 -4.17 4.21
N ALA A 58 -13.57 -3.84 5.12
CA ALA A 58 -14.18 -2.52 5.20
C ALA A 58 -13.13 -1.42 5.44
N SER A 59 -12.19 -1.65 6.37
CA SER A 59 -11.10 -0.70 6.63
C SER A 59 -10.16 -0.51 5.45
N HIS A 60 -9.84 -1.60 4.72
CA HIS A 60 -9.04 -1.55 3.50
C HIS A 60 -9.74 -0.73 2.40
N VAL A 61 -11.02 -1.03 2.13
CA VAL A 61 -11.84 -0.34 1.13
C VAL A 61 -11.96 1.16 1.48
N ALA A 62 -12.22 1.49 2.75
CA ALA A 62 -12.31 2.88 3.20
C ALA A 62 -11.02 3.67 2.98
N PHE A 63 -9.85 3.06 3.22
CA PHE A 63 -8.57 3.70 2.92
C PHE A 63 -8.42 4.04 1.43
N PHE A 64 -8.73 3.10 0.54
CA PHE A 64 -8.63 3.33 -0.91
C PHE A 64 -9.68 4.32 -1.43
N ASP A 65 -10.86 4.37 -0.82
CA ASP A 65 -11.89 5.35 -1.16
C ASP A 65 -11.40 6.78 -0.91
N LEU A 66 -10.81 7.03 0.27
CA LEU A 66 -10.19 8.32 0.61
C LEU A 66 -9.04 8.67 -0.35
N LEU A 67 -8.23 7.67 -0.73
CA LEU A 67 -7.14 7.85 -1.67
C LEU A 67 -7.64 8.29 -3.07
N VAL A 68 -8.68 7.63 -3.57
CA VAL A 68 -9.32 7.94 -4.88
C VAL A 68 -10.05 9.29 -4.83
N ALA A 69 -10.60 9.68 -3.68
CA ALA A 69 -11.21 10.98 -3.46
C ALA A 69 -10.18 12.13 -3.38
N GLY A 70 -8.88 11.82 -3.25
CA GLY A 70 -7.82 12.81 -3.08
C GLY A 70 -7.72 13.37 -1.66
N GLU A 71 -8.35 12.73 -0.68
CA GLU A 71 -8.33 13.13 0.73
C GLU A 71 -7.06 12.60 1.42
N ALA A 72 -5.90 13.10 1.00
CA ALA A 72 -4.59 12.54 1.38
C ALA A 72 -4.39 12.42 2.91
N GLU A 73 -4.88 13.41 3.67
CA GLU A 73 -4.74 13.43 5.13
C GLU A 73 -5.62 12.38 5.83
N ALA A 74 -6.86 12.26 5.39
CA ALA A 74 -7.76 11.23 5.88
C ALA A 74 -7.25 9.84 5.49
N ALA A 75 -6.77 9.67 4.25
CA ALA A 75 -6.20 8.42 3.76
C ALA A 75 -4.97 8.00 4.59
N LEU A 76 -4.07 8.93 4.93
CA LEU A 76 -2.91 8.63 5.80
C LEU A 76 -3.33 8.17 7.19
N SER A 77 -4.33 8.82 7.79
CA SER A 77 -4.87 8.43 9.10
C SER A 77 -5.54 7.05 9.06
N ALA A 78 -6.34 6.79 8.02
CA ALA A 78 -7.00 5.52 7.80
C ALA A 78 -5.99 4.39 7.59
N LEU A 79 -4.94 4.62 6.81
CA LEU A 79 -3.86 3.67 6.59
C LEU A 79 -3.16 3.28 7.89
N HIS A 80 -2.77 4.27 8.71
CA HIS A 80 -2.10 4.01 9.98
C HIS A 80 -3.00 3.15 10.89
N THR A 81 -4.29 3.51 10.97
CA THR A 81 -5.27 2.73 11.73
C THR A 81 -5.39 1.29 11.20
N HIS A 82 -5.47 1.14 9.88
CA HIS A 82 -5.57 -0.15 9.21
C HIS A 82 -4.35 -1.04 9.47
N LEU A 83 -3.14 -0.53 9.24
CA LEU A 83 -1.90 -1.29 9.39
C LEU A 83 -1.56 -1.59 10.85
N ASN A 84 -2.04 -0.80 11.81
CA ASN A 84 -1.93 -1.14 13.23
C ASN A 84 -2.80 -2.37 13.60
N ALA A 85 -3.97 -2.53 12.97
CA ALA A 85 -4.86 -3.66 13.23
C ALA A 85 -4.51 -4.89 12.35
N TRP A 86 -4.09 -4.68 11.11
CA TRP A 86 -3.78 -5.71 10.12
C TRP A 86 -2.43 -5.44 9.46
N PRO A 87 -1.32 -5.67 10.17
CA PRO A 87 0.02 -5.24 9.73
C PRO A 87 0.49 -5.92 8.43
N ARG A 88 -0.08 -7.07 8.09
CA ARG A 88 0.27 -7.84 6.87
C ARG A 88 -0.54 -7.47 5.63
N ASP A 89 -1.31 -6.38 5.64
CA ASP A 89 -1.93 -5.90 4.41
C ASP A 89 -0.90 -5.22 3.50
N ALA A 90 -0.21 -6.04 2.72
CA ALA A 90 0.86 -5.61 1.83
C ALA A 90 0.36 -4.69 0.70
N VAL A 91 -0.90 -4.83 0.28
CA VAL A 91 -1.49 -3.98 -0.77
C VAL A 91 -1.70 -2.57 -0.26
N ALA A 92 -2.24 -2.41 0.96
CA ALA A 92 -2.35 -1.11 1.61
C ALA A 92 -0.97 -0.49 1.88
N LEU A 93 -0.03 -1.27 2.43
CA LEU A 93 1.34 -0.81 2.69
C LEU A 93 2.07 -0.36 1.41
N ALA A 94 1.92 -1.10 0.31
CA ALA A 94 2.57 -0.82 -0.96
C ALA A 94 2.24 0.56 -1.53
N THR A 95 1.09 1.15 -1.18
CA THR A 95 0.73 2.53 -1.59
C THR A 95 1.64 3.60 -0.98
N THR A 96 2.40 3.25 0.06
CA THR A 96 3.21 4.19 0.86
C THR A 96 4.66 3.79 0.98
N ALA A 97 4.98 2.52 0.74
CA ALA A 97 6.30 1.93 0.98
C ALA A 97 7.39 2.39 -0.02
N PHE A 98 7.22 3.47 -0.77
CA PHE A 98 8.24 4.00 -1.67
C PHE A 98 8.33 5.52 -1.59
N THR A 99 9.44 6.10 -2.05
CA THR A 99 9.75 7.54 -1.97
C THR A 99 8.73 8.48 -2.58
N ASN A 100 8.04 8.01 -3.61
CA ASN A 100 6.95 8.73 -4.25
C ASN A 100 5.56 8.24 -3.81
N GLY A 101 5.51 7.30 -2.86
CA GLY A 101 4.27 6.81 -2.28
C GLY A 101 3.63 7.86 -1.38
N LEU A 102 2.42 7.60 -0.88
CA LEU A 102 1.58 8.60 -0.19
C LEU A 102 2.29 9.39 0.92
N ILE A 103 3.17 8.73 1.71
CA ILE A 103 3.94 9.41 2.76
C ILE A 103 5.03 10.30 2.16
N GLY A 104 5.77 9.79 1.17
CA GLY A 104 6.87 10.51 0.53
C GLY A 104 6.44 11.67 -0.37
N SER A 105 5.22 11.65 -0.90
CA SER A 105 4.62 12.74 -1.69
C SER A 105 3.77 13.72 -0.87
N SER A 106 3.59 13.48 0.44
CA SER A 106 2.73 14.32 1.30
C SER A 106 3.23 15.75 1.54
N GLY A 107 4.49 16.07 1.19
CA GLY A 107 5.08 17.40 1.39
C GLY A 107 5.38 17.75 2.86
N ARG A 108 5.18 16.81 3.79
CA ARG A 108 5.35 17.04 5.21
C ARG A 108 6.83 16.91 5.62
N ALA A 109 7.32 17.87 6.41
CA ALA A 109 8.65 17.80 7.00
C ALA A 109 8.83 16.49 7.81
N GLY A 110 9.90 15.74 7.55
CA GLY A 110 10.16 14.46 8.22
C GLY A 110 9.43 13.25 7.63
N GLN A 111 8.84 13.35 6.44
CA GLN A 111 8.17 12.23 5.76
C GLN A 111 9.00 10.94 5.68
N LYS A 112 10.30 11.04 5.36
CA LYS A 112 11.21 9.89 5.32
C LYS A 112 11.34 9.20 6.68
N ARG A 113 11.32 9.99 7.77
CA ARG A 113 11.39 9.47 9.13
C ARG A 113 10.10 8.77 9.53
N ARG A 114 8.94 9.37 9.20
CA ARG A 114 7.63 8.74 9.44
C ARG A 114 7.46 7.42 8.69
N LEU A 115 7.93 7.34 7.44
CA LEU A 115 7.93 6.08 6.70
C LEU A 115 8.81 5.04 7.39
N LEU A 116 10.00 5.42 7.85
CA LEU A 116 10.88 4.52 8.60
C LEU A 116 10.23 4.05 9.91
N GLU A 117 9.61 4.95 10.69
CA GLU A 117 8.90 4.62 11.93
C GLU A 117 7.75 3.62 11.69
N LEU A 118 6.97 3.82 10.62
CA LEU A 118 5.92 2.88 10.21
C LEU A 118 6.51 1.49 9.90
N LEU A 119 7.57 1.44 9.09
CA LEU A 119 8.21 0.18 8.72
C LEU A 119 8.88 -0.50 9.93
N ASP A 120 9.49 0.25 10.83
CA ASP A 120 10.05 -0.30 12.08
C ASP A 120 8.95 -0.97 12.92
N GLY A 121 7.78 -0.35 13.03
CA GLY A 121 6.63 -0.93 13.74
C GLY A 121 6.05 -2.19 13.09
N LEU A 122 6.13 -2.30 11.76
CA LEU A 122 5.62 -3.44 10.99
C LEU A 122 6.63 -4.59 10.89
N ALA A 123 7.92 -4.33 11.08
CA ALA A 123 8.98 -5.32 10.89
C ALA A 123 8.77 -6.66 11.64
N PRO A 124 8.29 -6.69 12.91
CA PRO A 124 8.00 -7.94 13.60
C PRO A 124 6.94 -8.80 12.90
N SER A 125 6.00 -8.17 12.19
CA SER A 125 4.93 -8.88 11.48
C SER A 125 5.40 -9.46 10.15
N TYR A 126 6.37 -8.84 9.47
CA TYR A 126 6.87 -9.30 8.17
C TYR A 126 8.05 -10.28 8.27
N GLY A 127 8.80 -10.27 9.37
CA GLY A 127 9.93 -11.19 9.56
C GLY A 127 10.98 -11.04 8.46
N ASP A 128 11.30 -12.15 7.78
CA ASP A 128 12.30 -12.21 6.71
C ASP A 128 11.69 -12.10 5.29
N ASP A 129 10.51 -11.50 5.15
CA ASP A 129 9.91 -11.23 3.83
C ASP A 129 10.80 -10.33 2.98
N TRP A 130 11.14 -10.79 1.77
CA TRP A 130 12.11 -10.13 0.90
C TRP A 130 11.60 -8.77 0.39
N TRP A 131 10.29 -8.66 0.12
CA TRP A 131 9.69 -7.44 -0.41
C TRP A 131 9.67 -6.36 0.67
N PHE A 132 9.29 -6.72 1.89
CA PHE A 132 9.33 -5.82 3.02
C PHE A 132 10.77 -5.39 3.35
N ALA A 133 11.72 -6.32 3.36
CA ALA A 133 13.12 -6.03 3.62
C ALA A 133 13.73 -5.05 2.61
N ALA A 134 13.32 -5.11 1.33
CA ALA A 134 13.72 -4.14 0.31
C ALA A 134 13.30 -2.71 0.68
N HIS A 135 12.01 -2.52 1.00
CA HIS A 135 11.46 -1.21 1.33
C HIS A 135 12.00 -0.68 2.66
N HIS A 136 12.15 -1.55 3.66
CA HIS A 136 12.73 -1.18 4.95
C HIS A 136 14.21 -0.79 4.83
N GLY A 137 15.00 -1.55 4.07
CA GLY A 137 16.37 -1.23 3.76
C GLY A 137 16.51 0.12 3.04
N MET A 138 15.64 0.41 2.07
CA MET A 138 15.63 1.70 1.38
C MET A 138 15.30 2.85 2.34
N ALA A 139 14.26 2.71 3.17
CA ALA A 139 13.88 3.74 4.14
C ALA A 139 15.02 4.04 5.14
N LEU A 140 15.76 3.02 5.59
CA LEU A 140 16.96 3.20 6.42
C LEU A 140 18.04 4.00 5.68
N SER A 141 18.34 3.61 4.44
CA SER A 141 19.35 4.29 3.59
C SER A 141 19.02 5.77 3.39
N GLU A 142 17.75 6.10 3.14
CA GLU A 142 17.27 7.46 2.91
C GLU A 142 17.28 8.35 4.16
N ASN A 143 17.25 7.74 5.35
CA ASN A 143 17.46 8.41 6.63
C ASN A 143 18.94 8.39 7.07
N GLY A 144 19.86 7.97 6.19
CA GLY A 144 21.30 7.96 6.44
C GLY A 144 21.82 6.75 7.23
N GLN A 145 20.96 5.80 7.59
CA GLN A 145 21.32 4.60 8.35
C GLN A 145 21.87 3.48 7.44
N ARG A 146 22.94 3.78 6.71
CA ARG A 146 23.49 2.92 5.65
C ARG A 146 23.96 1.56 6.15
N ASP A 147 24.57 1.52 7.34
CA ASP A 147 25.08 0.28 7.93
C ASP A 147 23.95 -0.69 8.31
N ALA A 148 22.81 -0.16 8.77
CA ALA A 148 21.62 -0.95 9.04
C ALA A 148 20.86 -1.34 7.76
N ALA A 149 20.89 -0.48 6.73
CA ALA A 149 20.23 -0.71 5.45
C ALA A 149 20.87 -1.85 4.65
N ARG A 150 22.22 -1.86 4.57
CA ARG A 150 22.98 -2.76 3.70
C ARG A 150 22.62 -4.25 3.86
N PRO A 151 22.64 -4.84 5.06
CA PRO A 151 22.33 -6.27 5.22
C PRO A 151 20.89 -6.62 4.85
N LYS A 152 19.93 -5.70 4.99
CA LYS A 152 18.53 -5.91 4.58
C LYS A 152 18.37 -5.93 3.07
N ILE A 153 19.04 -4.99 2.39
CA ILE A 153 19.03 -4.90 0.92
C ILE A 153 19.70 -6.14 0.32
N ASP A 154 20.89 -6.51 0.80
CA ASP A 154 21.63 -7.67 0.29
C ASP A 154 20.83 -8.97 0.46
N ARG A 155 20.15 -9.14 1.61
CA ARG A 155 19.28 -10.30 1.86
C ARG A 155 18.06 -10.34 0.94
N SER A 156 17.38 -9.21 0.78
CA SER A 156 16.21 -9.11 -0.09
C SER A 156 16.55 -9.51 -1.53
N LEU A 157 17.66 -8.99 -2.07
CA LEU A 157 18.14 -9.35 -3.40
C LEU A 157 18.50 -10.84 -3.53
N ALA A 158 19.10 -11.44 -2.49
CA ALA A 158 19.42 -12.87 -2.51
C ALA A 158 18.16 -13.77 -2.52
N GLN A 159 17.03 -13.29 -2.00
CA GLN A 159 15.76 -14.03 -1.95
C GLN A 159 14.90 -13.85 -3.21
N ASN A 160 15.08 -12.74 -3.95
CA ASN A 160 14.40 -12.46 -5.20
C ASN A 160 15.32 -11.63 -6.14
N PRO A 161 16.19 -12.30 -6.92
CA PRO A 161 17.24 -11.66 -7.71
C PRO A 161 16.75 -10.95 -8.98
#